data_AF-A0A7V0Z8D5-F1
#
_entry.id   AF-A0A7V0Z8D5-F1
#
_cell.length_a   1.000
_cell.length_b   1.000
_cell.length_c   1.000
_cell.angle_alpha   90.00
_cell.angle_beta   90.00
_cell.angle_gamma   90.00
#
_symmetry.space_group_name_H-M   'P 1'
#
loop_
_entity.id
_entity.type
_entity.pdbx_description
1 polymer ?
#
loop_
_entity_poly.entity_id
_entity_poly.type
_entity_poly.pdbx_seq_one_letter_code
_entity_poly.pdbx_strand_id
1 'polypeptide(L)'
;MQTNKENQAPVDSSYTAAADHMTAAVVGKQYEHEFLASDNEDKRSERCDDGDVSSGRYTRAGGEKSDEGTHRTLQLDFHHPLEDWLGRWAFRRILRVLSKPDRHNTTALERMLRSYRNPAAAASQRFRYWPLHKLMDRLVTPEGWENFRHRSKQFGATVRGINIVAQSLAEFGLTVPQKFTSPLFVVWNFTNRCNLKCKHCYQDSEHDALSGELDLNEKLNLVDQMGRMHIPMMAISGGEPTLSSDLVPVIRRAAGFEMHLSLATNGTTMTPRRAAELRDAGLRYVEISLDSVDPDRHDAFRGIAGMWKRAVEGARNVAGTEGLRLGVAMCVHQGNFHEVREMIRFAEEDLGANCFAHFNFIPVGRGLK
;
A
#
# COMPACT_ATOMS: atom_id res chain seq x y z
N MET A 1 -46.00 19.99 -37.14
CA MET A 1 -45.43 20.99 -36.23
C MET A 1 -44.52 20.25 -35.26
N GLN A 2 -43.22 20.42 -35.45
CA GLN A 2 -42.16 19.89 -34.58
C GLN A 2 -42.22 20.56 -33.22
N THR A 3 -41.91 19.82 -32.15
CA THR A 3 -40.93 20.26 -31.14
C THR A 3 -40.21 19.04 -30.56
N ASN A 4 -38.89 19.05 -30.72
CA ASN A 4 -37.95 18.09 -30.15
C ASN A 4 -37.96 18.18 -28.62
N LYS A 5 -38.02 17.03 -27.94
CA LYS A 5 -37.43 16.87 -26.61
C LYS A 5 -36.38 15.77 -26.70
N GLU A 6 -35.14 16.17 -26.45
CA GLU A 6 -33.95 15.34 -26.49
C GLU A 6 -34.03 14.23 -25.43
N ASN A 7 -33.65 13.02 -25.85
CA ASN A 7 -33.32 11.90 -24.99
C ASN A 7 -32.05 12.22 -24.19
N GLN A 8 -32.15 12.26 -22.85
CA GLN A 8 -31.01 12.05 -21.96
C GLN A 8 -31.24 10.76 -21.17
N ALA A 9 -30.29 9.83 -21.29
CA ALA A 9 -30.25 8.57 -20.56
C ALA A 9 -30.08 8.81 -19.04
N PRO A 10 -30.58 7.91 -18.17
CA PRO A 10 -30.36 8.03 -16.74
C PRO A 10 -28.88 7.80 -16.43
N VAL A 11 -28.26 8.79 -15.77
CA VAL A 11 -26.91 8.70 -15.23
C VAL A 11 -26.98 7.90 -13.92
N ASP A 12 -26.50 6.66 -13.92
CA ASP A 12 -26.21 5.89 -12.72
C ASP A 12 -25.12 6.61 -11.90
N SER A 13 -25.52 7.37 -10.88
CA SER A 13 -24.60 7.94 -9.90
C SER A 13 -24.62 7.08 -8.64
N SER A 14 -23.52 6.40 -8.35
CA SER A 14 -23.33 5.49 -7.21
C SER A 14 -23.16 6.22 -5.86
N TYR A 15 -23.81 7.36 -5.66
CA TYR A 15 -23.70 8.13 -4.42
C TYR A 15 -24.85 7.75 -3.48
N THR A 16 -24.65 6.71 -2.66
CA THR A 16 -25.47 6.50 -1.46
C THR A 16 -25.16 7.59 -0.44
N ALA A 17 -26.17 8.35 -0.01
CA ALA A 17 -26.05 9.36 1.03
C ALA A 17 -25.52 8.73 2.33
N ALA A 18 -24.55 9.39 2.98
CA ALA A 18 -23.99 8.94 4.24
C ALA A 18 -25.06 9.01 5.36
N ALA A 19 -25.16 7.95 6.17
CA ALA A 19 -26.07 7.90 7.31
C ALA A 19 -25.59 8.84 8.45
N ASP A 20 -26.53 9.32 9.28
CA ASP A 20 -26.29 10.34 10.32
C ASP A 20 -25.21 10.00 11.37
N HIS A 21 -24.78 8.74 11.44
CA HIS A 21 -23.75 8.25 12.36
C HIS A 21 -22.36 8.08 11.72
N MET A 22 -22.20 8.42 10.43
CA MET A 22 -20.93 8.34 9.71
C MET A 22 -20.15 9.66 9.74
N THR A 23 -18.82 9.58 9.83
CA THR A 23 -17.89 10.72 9.68
C THR A 23 -17.61 11.06 8.21
N ALA A 24 -18.27 10.38 7.26
CA ALA A 24 -18.17 10.68 5.84
C ALA A 24 -18.92 11.98 5.50
N ALA A 25 -18.36 12.77 4.58
CA ALA A 25 -19.05 13.95 4.06
C ALA A 25 -20.38 13.55 3.39
N VAL A 26 -21.47 14.19 3.80
CA VAL A 26 -22.84 13.99 3.33
C VAL A 26 -23.08 14.95 2.17
N VAL A 27 -23.40 14.41 1.01
CA VAL A 27 -23.74 15.20 -0.19
C VAL A 27 -24.99 16.04 0.08
N GLY A 28 -24.89 17.36 -0.06
CA GLY A 28 -26.00 18.31 0.14
C GLY A 28 -26.19 18.81 1.57
N LYS A 29 -25.44 18.30 2.55
CA LYS A 29 -25.40 18.90 3.89
C LYS A 29 -24.52 20.16 3.83
N GLN A 30 -25.09 21.32 4.17
CA GLN A 30 -24.27 22.50 4.44
C GLN A 30 -23.52 22.27 5.75
N TYR A 31 -22.21 22.18 5.64
CA TYR A 31 -21.32 22.16 6.78
C TYR A 31 -20.96 23.61 7.09
N GLU A 32 -21.30 24.09 8.28
CA GLU A 32 -20.74 25.33 8.79
C GLU A 32 -19.25 25.10 9.03
N HIS A 33 -18.45 25.54 8.08
CA HIS A 33 -17.01 25.63 8.23
C HIS A 33 -16.71 27.04 8.75
N GLU A 34 -15.81 27.16 9.74
CA GLU A 34 -15.30 28.47 10.19
C GLU A 34 -14.57 29.25 9.07
N PHE A 35 -14.42 28.64 7.88
CA PHE A 35 -13.80 29.24 6.70
C PHE A 35 -14.67 28.98 5.45
N LEU A 36 -14.82 30.00 4.61
CA LEU A 36 -15.60 29.97 3.36
C LEU A 36 -15.06 28.91 2.39
N ALA A 37 -15.94 28.02 1.91
CA ALA A 37 -15.63 27.10 0.81
C ALA A 37 -15.61 27.84 -0.54
N SER A 38 -14.83 27.33 -1.50
CA SER A 38 -14.70 27.91 -2.84
C SER A 38 -15.92 27.60 -3.72
N ASP A 39 -16.55 28.64 -4.29
CA ASP A 39 -17.84 28.59 -5.01
C ASP A 39 -17.74 28.27 -6.53
N ASN A 40 -16.68 27.63 -7.03
CA ASN A 40 -16.47 27.48 -8.48
C ASN A 40 -16.56 26.04 -9.03
N GLU A 41 -17.43 25.83 -10.02
CA GLU A 41 -17.87 24.51 -10.52
C GLU A 41 -16.97 23.86 -11.61
N ASP A 42 -15.96 24.52 -12.21
CA ASP A 42 -15.34 24.05 -13.47
C ASP A 42 -13.97 23.31 -13.43
N LYS A 43 -13.30 23.21 -12.27
CA LYS A 43 -12.12 22.35 -11.93
C LYS A 43 -11.16 21.93 -13.07
N ARG A 44 -10.61 22.84 -13.89
CA ARG A 44 -9.55 22.51 -14.88
C ARG A 44 -8.16 22.89 -14.38
N SER A 45 -7.14 22.11 -14.77
CA SER A 45 -5.77 22.16 -14.22
C SER A 45 -4.80 23.15 -14.88
N GLU A 46 -5.23 23.97 -15.84
CA GLU A 46 -4.32 24.75 -16.71
C GLU A 46 -4.40 26.28 -16.52
N ARG A 47 -4.94 26.78 -15.41
CA ARG A 47 -5.02 28.23 -15.15
C ARG A 47 -3.95 28.71 -14.14
N CYS A 48 -3.40 29.89 -14.40
CA CYS A 48 -2.44 30.60 -13.53
C CYS A 48 -3.07 31.76 -12.75
N ASP A 49 -4.32 32.13 -13.04
CA ASP A 49 -5.01 33.28 -12.41
C ASP A 49 -6.19 32.85 -11.54
N ASP A 50 -6.39 31.55 -11.38
CA ASP A 50 -7.24 31.02 -10.35
C ASP A 50 -6.55 31.37 -9.04
N GLY A 51 -7.30 31.88 -8.08
CA GLY A 51 -6.83 31.94 -6.70
C GLY A 51 -6.62 30.53 -6.16
N ASP A 52 -5.67 29.78 -6.73
CA ASP A 52 -4.83 28.83 -6.03
C ASP A 52 -4.30 29.60 -4.83
N VAL A 53 -5.14 29.57 -3.80
CA VAL A 53 -4.73 29.62 -2.42
C VAL A 53 -3.93 28.35 -2.23
N SER A 54 -2.74 28.32 -2.85
CA SER A 54 -1.63 27.64 -2.23
C SER A 54 -1.66 28.13 -0.78
N SER A 55 -1.38 27.20 0.10
CA SER A 55 -1.28 27.35 1.54
C SER A 55 -0.65 28.68 2.04
N GLY A 56 0.06 29.43 1.20
CA GLY A 56 0.63 30.75 1.48
C GLY A 56 -0.34 31.94 1.62
N ARG A 57 -1.64 31.87 1.29
CA ARG A 57 -2.58 33.02 1.51
C ARG A 57 -3.46 32.95 2.77
N TYR A 58 -3.48 31.83 3.49
CA TYR A 58 -4.11 31.78 4.84
C TYR A 58 -3.45 32.73 5.84
N THR A 59 -2.25 33.23 5.54
CA THR A 59 -1.46 34.10 6.43
C THR A 59 -1.63 35.60 6.19
N ARG A 60 -2.40 36.05 5.18
CA ARG A 60 -2.54 37.49 4.87
C ARG A 60 -3.93 38.09 5.07
N ALA A 61 -4.92 37.33 5.52
CA ALA A 61 -6.28 37.83 5.79
C ALA A 61 -6.66 37.86 7.28
N GLY A 62 -5.70 37.76 8.19
CA GLY A 62 -5.87 37.96 9.64
C GLY A 62 -5.11 39.19 10.12
N GLY A 63 -5.38 40.34 9.50
CA GLY A 63 -4.75 41.62 9.80
C GLY A 63 -5.63 42.52 10.66
N GLU A 64 -6.27 42.00 11.70
CA GLU A 64 -6.83 42.83 12.78
C GLU A 64 -6.37 42.31 14.13
N LYS A 65 -5.96 43.26 14.96
CA LYS A 65 -5.17 43.10 16.18
C LYS A 65 -5.89 42.23 17.22
N SER A 66 -5.22 41.20 17.72
CA SER A 66 -5.42 40.70 19.08
C SER A 66 -4.08 40.31 19.69
N ASP A 67 -3.83 40.84 20.88
CA ASP A 67 -2.65 40.63 21.72
C ASP A 67 -2.48 39.15 22.14
N GLU A 68 -1.23 38.82 22.48
CA GLU A 68 -0.77 37.64 23.23
C GLU A 68 -0.89 36.25 22.57
N GLY A 69 0.22 35.78 22.00
CA GLY A 69 0.43 34.36 21.69
C GLY A 69 1.30 34.16 20.45
N THR A 70 2.48 33.58 20.62
CA THR A 70 3.39 33.23 19.52
C THR A 70 2.81 32.09 18.67
N HIS A 71 1.90 32.41 17.74
CA HIS A 71 1.49 31.49 16.70
C HIS A 71 2.65 31.28 15.73
N ARG A 72 3.36 30.15 15.85
CA ARG A 72 4.26 29.64 14.80
C ARG A 72 3.40 29.32 13.58
N THR A 73 3.33 30.25 12.63
CA THR A 73 2.78 29.99 11.30
C THR A 73 3.59 28.87 10.64
N LEU A 74 2.92 27.79 10.23
CA LEU A 74 3.54 26.72 9.46
C LEU A 74 4.07 27.32 8.16
N GLN A 75 5.40 27.33 7.97
CA GLN A 75 6.00 27.73 6.70
C GLN A 75 5.63 26.68 5.65
N LEU A 76 4.61 26.96 4.87
CA LEU A 76 4.13 26.10 3.79
C LEU A 76 4.90 26.32 2.47
N ASP A 77 5.75 27.36 2.43
CA ASP A 77 6.63 27.71 1.30
C ASP A 77 8.10 27.36 1.59
N PHE A 78 8.36 26.28 2.33
CA PHE A 78 9.72 25.80 2.55
C PHE A 78 10.27 25.18 1.26
N HIS A 79 11.13 25.92 0.55
CA HIS A 79 11.89 25.43 -0.59
C HIS A 79 13.14 24.69 -0.10
N HIS A 80 13.17 23.37 -0.24
CA HIS A 80 14.35 22.61 0.17
C HIS A 80 15.45 22.76 -0.90
N PRO A 81 16.73 23.01 -0.54
CA PRO A 81 17.83 23.03 -1.51
C PRO A 81 18.03 21.77 -2.36
N LEU A 82 17.39 20.65 -1.97
CA LEU A 82 17.38 19.41 -2.75
C LEU A 82 16.50 19.55 -3.99
N GLU A 83 15.50 20.42 -3.97
CA GLU A 83 14.62 20.69 -5.10
C GLU A 83 15.40 21.27 -6.27
N ASP A 84 16.27 22.24 -6.00
CA ASP A 84 17.17 22.81 -7.00
C ASP A 84 18.13 21.78 -7.58
N TRP A 85 18.61 20.85 -6.74
CA TRP A 85 19.56 19.82 -7.17
C TRP A 85 18.88 18.72 -8.00
N LEU A 86 17.75 18.20 -7.53
CA LEU A 86 16.96 17.16 -8.19
C LEU A 86 16.29 17.69 -9.47
N GLY A 87 15.96 18.98 -9.52
CA GLY A 87 15.39 19.67 -10.68
C GLY A 87 16.38 19.91 -11.82
N ARG A 88 17.69 19.86 -11.57
CA ARG A 88 18.72 20.07 -12.61
C ARG A 88 18.60 19.05 -13.74
N TRP A 89 18.52 19.54 -14.97
CA TRP A 89 18.49 18.72 -16.18
C TRP A 89 19.62 17.69 -16.26
N ALA A 90 20.84 18.06 -15.84
CA ALA A 90 21.99 17.16 -15.85
C ALA A 90 21.78 15.96 -14.92
N PHE A 91 21.26 16.21 -13.71
CA PHE A 91 20.94 15.16 -12.76
C PHE A 91 19.83 14.24 -13.28
N ARG A 92 18.77 14.82 -13.85
CA ARG A 92 17.67 14.04 -14.46
C ARG A 92 18.14 13.17 -15.62
N ARG A 93 19.10 13.63 -16.45
CA ARG A 93 19.74 12.78 -17.48
C ARG A 93 20.53 11.64 -16.89
N ILE A 94 21.30 11.88 -15.83
CA ILE A 94 22.06 10.82 -15.13
C ILE A 94 21.09 9.75 -14.61
N LEU A 95 20.02 10.16 -13.90
CA LEU A 95 19.00 9.23 -13.42
C LEU A 95 18.38 8.43 -14.57
N ARG A 96 17.99 9.09 -15.67
CA ARG A 96 17.41 8.42 -16.85
C ARG A 96 18.34 7.34 -17.42
N VAL A 97 19.65 7.58 -17.46
CA VAL A 97 20.62 6.58 -17.93
C VAL A 97 20.78 5.45 -16.93
N LEU A 98 20.84 5.76 -15.62
CA LEU A 98 21.07 4.77 -14.58
C LEU A 98 19.85 3.85 -14.34
N SER A 99 18.64 4.38 -14.46
CA SER A 99 17.40 3.68 -14.16
C SER A 99 16.71 3.06 -15.38
N LYS A 100 17.29 3.20 -16.58
CA LYS A 100 16.77 2.55 -17.79
C LYS A 100 17.03 1.03 -17.74
N PRO A 101 15.99 0.19 -17.89
CA PRO A 101 16.16 -1.26 -17.93
C PRO A 101 16.84 -1.73 -19.20
N ASP A 102 17.68 -2.77 -19.07
CA ASP A 102 18.27 -3.49 -20.20
C ASP A 102 17.37 -4.63 -20.70
N ARG A 103 17.89 -5.43 -21.65
CA ARG A 103 17.20 -6.61 -22.20
C ARG A 103 16.86 -7.69 -21.16
N HIS A 104 17.47 -7.65 -19.98
CA HIS A 104 17.24 -8.59 -18.89
C HIS A 104 16.32 -8.00 -17.80
N ASN A 105 15.71 -6.83 -18.06
CA ASN A 105 14.91 -6.09 -17.09
C ASN A 105 15.68 -5.75 -15.81
N THR A 106 16.96 -5.37 -15.97
CA THR A 106 17.81 -4.88 -14.87
C THR A 106 18.41 -3.53 -15.21
N THR A 107 18.59 -2.67 -14.22
CA THR A 107 19.13 -1.31 -14.44
C THR A 107 20.58 -1.17 -14.00
N ALA A 108 21.26 -0.11 -14.43
CA ALA A 108 22.62 0.17 -13.96
C ALA A 108 22.60 0.60 -12.48
N LEU A 109 21.54 1.28 -12.06
CA LEU A 109 21.29 1.65 -10.67
C LEU A 109 21.16 0.40 -9.79
N GLU A 110 20.39 -0.60 -10.21
CA GLU A 110 20.26 -1.85 -9.47
C GLU A 110 21.59 -2.59 -9.33
N ARG A 111 22.37 -2.70 -10.42
CA ARG A 111 23.70 -3.33 -10.39
C ARG A 111 24.68 -2.58 -9.51
N MET A 112 24.63 -1.25 -9.52
CA MET A 112 25.42 -0.41 -8.62
C MET A 112 25.08 -0.70 -7.15
N LEU A 113 23.80 -0.69 -6.80
CA LEU A 113 23.32 -0.95 -5.43
C LEU A 113 23.64 -2.37 -4.98
N ARG A 114 23.46 -3.38 -5.84
CA ARG A 114 23.72 -4.79 -5.52
C ARG A 114 25.19 -5.15 -5.39
N SER A 115 26.07 -4.42 -6.09
CA SER A 115 27.52 -4.63 -6.00
C SER A 115 28.18 -3.84 -4.86
N TYR A 116 27.51 -2.85 -4.30
CA TYR A 116 28.03 -2.01 -3.23
C TYR A 116 28.30 -2.82 -1.96
N ARG A 117 29.58 -2.87 -1.53
CA ARG A 117 30.08 -3.62 -0.35
C ARG A 117 29.61 -5.10 -0.30
N ASN A 118 29.33 -5.70 -1.45
CA ASN A 118 28.92 -7.08 -1.61
C ASN A 118 30.07 -7.93 -2.20
N PRO A 119 30.80 -8.71 -1.38
CA PRO A 119 31.91 -9.51 -1.87
C PRO A 119 31.49 -10.64 -2.82
N ALA A 120 30.23 -11.08 -2.77
CA ALA A 120 29.67 -12.09 -3.67
C ALA A 120 29.33 -11.53 -5.06
N ALA A 121 29.30 -10.21 -5.24
CA ALA A 121 29.06 -9.61 -6.54
C ALA A 121 30.27 -9.78 -7.48
N ALA A 122 29.99 -9.94 -8.77
CA ALA A 122 31.00 -10.07 -9.82
C ALA A 122 32.07 -8.97 -9.73
N ALA A 123 33.35 -9.36 -9.80
CA ALA A 123 34.47 -8.44 -9.68
C ALA A 123 34.41 -7.29 -10.70
N SER A 124 33.93 -7.57 -11.91
CA SER A 124 33.72 -6.59 -12.97
C SER A 124 32.71 -5.50 -12.59
N GLN A 125 31.61 -5.85 -11.92
CA GLN A 125 30.63 -4.87 -11.44
C GLN A 125 31.16 -4.04 -10.29
N ARG A 126 31.82 -4.70 -9.32
CA ARG A 126 32.48 -3.98 -8.21
C ARG A 126 33.50 -2.97 -8.71
N PHE A 127 34.29 -3.33 -9.72
CA PHE A 127 35.25 -2.42 -10.35
C PHE A 127 34.55 -1.28 -11.11
N ARG A 128 33.57 -1.61 -11.96
CA ARG A 128 32.83 -0.62 -12.77
C ARG A 128 32.15 0.46 -11.93
N TYR A 129 31.58 0.08 -10.78
CA TYR A 129 30.84 1.00 -9.91
C TYR A 129 31.69 1.51 -8.72
N TRP A 130 32.98 1.16 -8.65
CA TRP A 130 33.87 1.54 -7.56
C TRP A 130 33.89 3.06 -7.26
N PRO A 131 33.93 3.97 -8.25
CA PRO A 131 33.91 5.41 -7.96
C PRO A 131 32.61 5.85 -7.26
N LEU A 132 31.47 5.28 -7.66
CA LEU A 132 30.17 5.56 -7.04
C LEU A 132 30.06 4.93 -5.67
N HIS A 133 30.60 3.73 -5.47
CA HIS A 133 30.70 3.10 -4.15
C HIS A 133 31.52 3.96 -3.18
N LYS A 134 32.63 4.56 -3.64
CA LYS A 134 33.43 5.49 -2.81
C LYS A 134 32.70 6.79 -2.46
N LEU A 135 31.82 7.27 -3.33
CA LEU A 135 30.94 8.40 -3.01
C LEU A 135 29.91 7.99 -1.95
N MET A 136 29.30 6.81 -2.09
CA MET A 136 28.36 6.27 -1.11
C MET A 136 29.01 6.05 0.27
N ASP A 137 30.29 5.63 0.31
CA ASP A 137 31.06 5.48 1.55
C ASP A 137 31.14 6.80 2.36
N ARG A 138 31.04 7.96 1.71
CA ARG A 138 31.06 9.28 2.36
C ARG A 138 29.69 9.74 2.86
N LEU A 139 28.62 9.21 2.27
CA LEU A 139 27.23 9.60 2.55
C LEU A 139 26.55 8.67 3.55
N VAL A 140 27.01 7.42 3.64
CA VAL A 140 26.41 6.39 4.49
C VAL A 140 27.32 6.11 5.68
N THR A 141 26.83 6.36 6.89
CA THR A 141 27.57 6.05 8.13
C THR A 141 27.82 4.54 8.24
N PRO A 142 28.91 4.10 8.90
CA PRO A 142 29.18 2.68 9.13
C PRO A 142 28.02 1.93 9.78
N GLU A 143 27.38 2.53 10.79
CA GLU A 143 26.20 2.02 11.50
C GLU A 143 24.95 1.98 10.61
N GLY A 144 24.74 3.03 9.80
CA GLY A 144 23.69 3.06 8.79
C GLY A 144 23.86 1.96 7.76
N TRP A 145 25.11 1.65 7.40
CA TRP A 145 25.44 0.55 6.49
C TRP A 145 25.26 -0.82 7.14
N GLU A 146 25.64 -1.02 8.40
CA GLU A 146 25.51 -2.33 9.05
C GLU A 146 24.03 -2.68 9.29
N ASN A 147 23.23 -1.68 9.68
CA ASN A 147 21.78 -1.77 9.72
C ASN A 147 21.15 -2.02 8.34
N PHE A 148 21.70 -1.40 7.29
CA PHE A 148 21.32 -1.67 5.91
C PHE A 148 21.76 -3.08 5.49
N ARG A 149 22.95 -3.55 5.87
CA ARG A 149 23.54 -4.88 5.55
C ARG A 149 22.81 -6.03 6.25
N HIS A 150 22.36 -5.84 7.49
CA HIS A 150 21.55 -6.84 8.18
C HIS A 150 20.18 -6.99 7.49
N ARG A 151 19.60 -5.86 7.05
CA ARG A 151 18.40 -5.83 6.20
C ARG A 151 18.70 -6.25 4.74
N SER A 152 19.97 -6.34 4.33
CA SER A 152 20.38 -6.40 2.92
C SER A 152 20.32 -7.74 2.25
N LYS A 153 20.28 -8.83 3.03
CA LYS A 153 20.03 -10.16 2.48
C LYS A 153 18.63 -10.28 1.84
N GLN A 154 17.80 -9.22 1.91
CA GLN A 154 16.39 -9.17 1.46
C GLN A 154 16.05 -7.97 0.54
N PHE A 155 17.03 -7.32 -0.11
CA PHE A 155 16.86 -5.99 -0.74
C PHE A 155 16.10 -5.87 -2.07
N GLY A 156 15.55 -6.94 -2.63
CA GLY A 156 14.87 -6.88 -3.93
C GLY A 156 13.85 -5.76 -4.05
N ALA A 157 12.89 -5.73 -3.13
CA ALA A 157 11.82 -4.73 -3.10
C ALA A 157 12.35 -3.30 -2.92
N THR A 158 13.33 -3.08 -2.04
CA THR A 158 13.89 -1.73 -1.82
C THR A 158 14.62 -1.23 -3.05
N VAL A 159 15.44 -2.07 -3.67
CA VAL A 159 16.17 -1.73 -4.91
C VAL A 159 15.19 -1.39 -6.04
N ARG A 160 14.12 -2.18 -6.16
CA ARG A 160 13.02 -1.94 -7.10
C ARG A 160 12.30 -0.60 -6.84
N GLY A 161 12.01 -0.29 -5.58
CA GLY A 161 11.40 0.98 -5.17
C GLY A 161 12.29 2.19 -5.48
N ILE A 162 13.59 2.11 -5.15
CA ILE A 162 14.58 3.14 -5.50
C ILE A 162 14.62 3.33 -7.01
N ASN A 163 14.53 2.24 -7.79
CA ASN A 163 14.52 2.32 -9.23
C ASN A 163 13.27 3.04 -9.77
N ILE A 164 12.07 2.74 -9.26
CA ILE A 164 10.84 3.49 -9.61
C ILE A 164 10.99 4.97 -9.25
N VAL A 165 11.49 5.30 -8.06
CA VAL A 165 11.72 6.70 -7.66
C VAL A 165 12.67 7.40 -8.63
N ALA A 166 13.79 6.76 -8.97
CA ALA A 166 14.76 7.31 -9.93
C ALA A 166 14.17 7.50 -11.34
N GLN A 167 13.37 6.54 -11.83
CA GLN A 167 12.65 6.66 -13.11
C GLN A 167 11.65 7.83 -13.06
N SER A 168 10.94 7.97 -11.95
CA SER A 168 9.92 9.00 -11.77
C SER A 168 10.51 10.40 -11.69
N LEU A 169 11.62 10.58 -10.98
CA LEU A 169 12.36 11.84 -10.95
C LEU A 169 13.00 12.17 -12.31
N ALA A 170 13.51 11.16 -13.02
CA ALA A 170 14.03 11.36 -14.36
C ALA A 170 12.92 11.88 -15.30
N GLU A 171 11.74 11.28 -15.23
CA GLU A 171 10.64 11.56 -16.15
C GLU A 171 9.84 12.81 -15.80
N PHE A 172 9.38 12.91 -14.55
CA PHE A 172 8.50 14.00 -14.11
C PHE A 172 9.24 15.10 -13.35
N GLY A 173 10.44 14.81 -12.83
CA GLY A 173 11.07 15.67 -11.82
C GLY A 173 10.38 15.53 -10.46
N LEU A 174 10.64 16.49 -9.58
CA LEU A 174 9.90 16.62 -8.33
C LEU A 174 8.52 17.22 -8.60
N THR A 175 7.49 16.59 -8.04
CA THR A 175 6.09 16.99 -8.22
C THR A 175 5.35 16.90 -6.89
N VAL A 176 4.28 17.67 -6.73
CA VAL A 176 3.41 17.65 -5.53
C VAL A 176 1.96 17.42 -5.98
N PRO A 177 1.33 16.27 -5.65
CA PRO A 177 1.95 15.07 -5.09
C PRO A 177 2.96 14.43 -6.07
N GLN A 178 3.88 13.63 -5.54
CA GLN A 178 4.90 13.00 -6.39
C GLN A 178 4.26 12.00 -7.36
N LYS A 179 4.44 12.23 -8.65
CA LYS A 179 4.05 11.32 -9.73
C LYS A 179 5.05 10.17 -9.82
N PHE A 180 4.54 8.94 -9.92
CA PHE A 180 5.34 7.74 -10.12
C PHE A 180 5.10 7.12 -11.49
N THR A 181 6.16 6.59 -12.10
CA THR A 181 6.10 5.86 -13.37
C THR A 181 5.43 4.49 -13.25
N SER A 182 5.32 3.96 -12.04
CA SER A 182 4.67 2.69 -11.74
C SER A 182 4.21 2.66 -10.28
N PRO A 183 3.20 1.85 -9.91
CA PRO A 183 2.78 1.70 -8.53
C PRO A 183 3.91 1.19 -7.63
N LEU A 184 4.03 1.76 -6.42
CA LEU A 184 4.93 1.25 -5.39
C LEU A 184 4.36 0.06 -4.62
N PHE A 185 3.05 -0.11 -4.65
CA PHE A 185 2.35 -1.18 -3.96
C PHE A 185 1.10 -1.57 -4.72
N VAL A 186 0.88 -2.87 -4.88
CA VAL A 186 -0.34 -3.41 -5.47
C VAL A 186 -1.04 -4.28 -4.45
N VAL A 187 -2.32 -4.00 -4.19
CA VAL A 187 -3.22 -4.90 -3.46
C VAL A 187 -4.07 -5.62 -4.49
N TRP A 188 -3.94 -6.94 -4.54
CA TRP A 188 -4.59 -7.76 -5.56
C TRP A 188 -5.66 -8.64 -4.94
N ASN A 189 -6.92 -8.39 -5.29
CA ASN A 189 -8.03 -9.31 -5.02
C ASN A 189 -7.89 -10.55 -5.90
N PHE A 190 -7.32 -11.59 -5.32
CA PHE A 190 -6.82 -12.77 -6.00
C PHE A 190 -7.93 -13.72 -6.47
N THR A 191 -9.02 -13.75 -5.71
CA THR A 191 -10.22 -14.54 -5.96
C THR A 191 -11.39 -13.92 -5.20
N ASN A 192 -12.62 -14.20 -5.61
CA ASN A 192 -13.84 -13.90 -4.88
C ASN A 192 -14.29 -15.04 -3.97
N ARG A 193 -13.76 -16.24 -4.19
CA ARG A 193 -14.04 -17.41 -3.35
C ARG A 193 -13.60 -17.14 -1.92
N CYS A 194 -14.50 -17.29 -0.96
CA CYS A 194 -14.24 -17.18 0.47
C CYS A 194 -15.02 -18.25 1.24
N ASN A 195 -14.42 -18.74 2.32
CA ASN A 195 -15.06 -19.68 3.23
C ASN A 195 -15.82 -19.00 4.38
N LEU A 196 -15.91 -17.66 4.39
CA LEU A 196 -16.62 -16.85 5.40
C LEU A 196 -17.72 -15.99 4.78
N LYS A 197 -18.58 -15.40 5.62
CA LYS A 197 -19.70 -14.53 5.21
C LYS A 197 -19.73 -13.24 6.04
N CYS A 198 -18.58 -12.58 6.15
CA CYS A 198 -18.39 -11.42 7.03
C CYS A 198 -19.39 -10.30 6.72
N LYS A 199 -19.94 -9.67 7.77
CA LYS A 199 -20.91 -8.57 7.65
C LYS A 199 -20.33 -7.35 6.94
N HIS A 200 -19.06 -7.03 7.18
CA HIS A 200 -18.38 -5.85 6.61
C HIS A 200 -17.75 -6.07 5.23
N CYS A 201 -17.97 -7.23 4.58
CA CYS A 201 -17.15 -7.63 3.43
C CYS A 201 -17.33 -6.66 2.25
N TYR A 202 -16.31 -5.84 2.00
CA TYR A 202 -16.32 -4.83 0.94
C TYR A 202 -16.41 -5.45 -0.46
N GLN A 203 -15.88 -6.66 -0.63
CA GLN A 203 -15.87 -7.39 -1.90
C GLN A 203 -17.18 -8.18 -2.14
N ASP A 204 -18.06 -8.31 -1.14
CA ASP A 204 -19.22 -9.21 -1.15
C ASP A 204 -18.83 -10.64 -1.62
N SER A 205 -17.71 -11.14 -1.07
CA SER A 205 -17.16 -12.45 -1.44
C SER A 205 -18.08 -13.60 -1.07
N GLU A 206 -18.15 -14.59 -1.95
CA GLU A 206 -19.06 -15.73 -1.87
C GLU A 206 -18.30 -17.06 -1.81
N HIS A 207 -19.01 -18.17 -1.63
CA HIS A 207 -18.39 -19.49 -1.61
C HIS A 207 -17.71 -19.85 -2.94
N ASP A 208 -18.26 -19.37 -4.06
CA ASP A 208 -17.76 -19.65 -5.39
C ASP A 208 -16.89 -18.52 -5.92
N ALA A 209 -15.98 -18.89 -6.83
CA ALA A 209 -15.21 -17.94 -7.62
C ALA A 209 -16.12 -17.26 -8.66
N LEU A 210 -15.79 -16.03 -9.07
CA LEU A 210 -16.50 -15.37 -10.17
C LEU A 210 -16.19 -16.06 -11.50
N SER A 211 -17.16 -16.05 -12.42
CA SER A 211 -17.07 -16.69 -13.75
C SER A 211 -16.07 -16.04 -14.73
N GLY A 212 -15.31 -15.04 -14.28
CA GLY A 212 -14.27 -14.34 -15.06
C GLY A 212 -13.01 -14.04 -14.26
N GLU A 213 -12.74 -14.80 -13.19
CA GLU A 213 -11.46 -14.70 -12.49
C GLU A 213 -10.32 -15.14 -13.41
N LEU A 214 -9.17 -14.46 -13.28
CA LEU A 214 -7.97 -14.80 -14.03
C LEU A 214 -7.57 -16.26 -13.79
N ASP A 215 -7.29 -16.98 -14.87
CA ASP A 215 -6.70 -18.32 -14.77
C ASP A 215 -5.22 -18.24 -14.32
N LEU A 216 -4.59 -19.39 -14.10
CA LEU A 216 -3.20 -19.43 -13.64
C LEU A 216 -2.23 -18.74 -14.63
N ASN A 217 -2.41 -18.91 -15.94
CA ASN A 217 -1.51 -18.32 -16.93
C ASN A 217 -1.66 -16.80 -16.96
N GLU A 218 -2.89 -16.31 -16.87
CA GLU A 218 -3.19 -14.88 -16.79
C GLU A 218 -2.65 -14.26 -15.50
N LYS A 219 -2.81 -14.95 -14.36
CA LYS A 219 -2.21 -14.57 -13.08
C LYS A 219 -0.69 -14.45 -13.17
N LEU A 220 -0.02 -15.45 -13.75
CA LEU A 220 1.43 -15.44 -13.92
C LEU A 220 1.89 -14.34 -14.89
N ASN A 221 1.14 -14.10 -15.97
CA ASN A 221 1.42 -13.01 -16.91
C ASN A 221 1.26 -11.64 -16.24
N LEU A 222 0.25 -11.46 -15.37
CA LEU A 222 0.09 -10.24 -14.58
C LEU A 222 1.29 -10.02 -13.66
N VAL A 223 1.76 -11.06 -12.96
CA VAL A 223 2.99 -10.98 -12.14
C VAL A 223 4.21 -10.60 -12.99
N ASP A 224 4.33 -11.13 -14.21
CA ASP A 224 5.42 -10.77 -15.13
C ASP A 224 5.38 -9.29 -15.54
N GLN A 225 4.19 -8.75 -15.76
CA GLN A 225 4.01 -7.32 -16.05
C GLN A 225 4.44 -6.47 -14.84
N MET A 226 3.98 -6.81 -13.63
CA MET A 226 4.43 -6.16 -12.40
C MET A 226 5.95 -6.27 -12.20
N GLY A 227 6.52 -7.43 -12.55
CA GLY A 227 7.95 -7.72 -12.56
C GLY A 227 8.72 -6.73 -13.42
N ARG A 228 8.30 -6.56 -14.67
CA ARG A 228 8.86 -5.62 -15.67
C ARG A 228 8.70 -4.16 -15.26
N MET A 229 7.60 -3.81 -14.60
CA MET A 229 7.35 -2.47 -14.05
C MET A 229 8.15 -2.16 -12.77
N HIS A 230 9.01 -3.08 -12.31
CA HIS A 230 9.80 -2.92 -11.10
C HIS A 230 8.93 -2.69 -9.84
N ILE A 231 7.66 -3.15 -9.84
CA ILE A 231 6.78 -3.03 -8.67
C ILE A 231 7.46 -3.73 -7.49
N PRO A 232 7.69 -3.04 -6.36
CA PRO A 232 8.51 -3.58 -5.29
C PRO A 232 7.70 -4.43 -4.32
N MET A 233 6.40 -4.19 -4.18
CA MET A 233 5.57 -4.81 -3.14
C MET A 233 4.21 -5.22 -3.69
N MET A 234 3.75 -6.41 -3.31
CA MET A 234 2.44 -6.94 -3.68
C MET A 234 1.78 -7.59 -2.46
N ALA A 235 0.59 -7.12 -2.12
CA ALA A 235 -0.31 -7.76 -1.17
C ALA A 235 -1.35 -8.60 -1.91
N ILE A 236 -1.41 -9.87 -1.59
CA ILE A 236 -2.43 -10.78 -2.09
C ILE A 236 -3.59 -10.76 -1.09
N SER A 237 -4.77 -10.38 -1.55
CA SER A 237 -6.02 -10.28 -0.79
C SER A 237 -7.17 -10.89 -1.62
N GLY A 238 -8.42 -10.56 -1.31
CA GLY A 238 -9.60 -11.04 -2.02
C GLY A 238 -10.63 -11.61 -1.06
N GLY A 239 -11.40 -12.59 -1.54
CA GLY A 239 -12.19 -13.47 -0.69
C GLY A 239 -11.27 -14.19 0.31
N GLU A 240 -10.80 -15.39 -0.01
CA GLU A 240 -9.78 -16.07 0.79
C GLU A 240 -8.73 -16.71 -0.14
N PRO A 241 -7.56 -16.05 -0.33
CA PRO A 241 -6.56 -16.52 -1.29
C PRO A 241 -6.04 -17.92 -0.99
N THR A 242 -6.03 -18.32 0.28
CA THR A 242 -5.53 -19.65 0.68
C THR A 242 -6.37 -20.82 0.16
N LEU A 243 -7.60 -20.57 -0.29
CA LEU A 243 -8.48 -21.54 -0.95
C LEU A 243 -8.12 -21.79 -2.42
N SER A 244 -7.29 -20.93 -3.02
CA SER A 244 -6.85 -21.09 -4.40
C SER A 244 -5.60 -21.95 -4.51
N SER A 245 -5.61 -22.89 -5.45
CA SER A 245 -4.44 -23.69 -5.84
C SER A 245 -3.33 -22.86 -6.49
N ASP A 246 -3.68 -21.70 -7.05
CA ASP A 246 -2.77 -20.85 -7.82
C ASP A 246 -1.87 -19.99 -6.94
N LEU A 247 -2.20 -19.87 -5.65
CA LEU A 247 -1.53 -18.97 -4.71
C LEU A 247 -0.01 -19.23 -4.66
N VAL A 248 0.39 -20.49 -4.49
CA VAL A 248 1.80 -20.87 -4.36
C VAL A 248 2.60 -20.63 -5.65
N PRO A 249 2.14 -21.07 -6.84
CA PRO A 249 2.75 -20.69 -8.11
C PRO A 249 2.94 -19.19 -8.30
N VAL A 250 1.92 -18.39 -7.97
CA VAL A 250 1.95 -16.93 -8.09
C VAL A 250 2.98 -16.30 -7.14
N ILE A 251 3.00 -16.73 -5.87
CA ILE A 251 4.00 -16.27 -4.89
C ILE A 251 5.42 -16.60 -5.38
N ARG A 252 5.66 -17.84 -5.83
CA ARG A 252 6.98 -18.23 -6.38
C ARG A 252 7.40 -17.37 -7.55
N ARG A 253 6.48 -17.10 -8.48
CA ARG A 253 6.77 -16.27 -9.65
C ARG A 253 7.11 -14.84 -9.24
N ALA A 254 6.35 -14.25 -8.33
CA ALA A 254 6.56 -12.88 -7.86
C ALA A 254 7.85 -12.75 -7.03
N ALA A 255 8.17 -13.78 -6.23
CA ALA A 255 9.43 -13.87 -5.49
C ALA A 255 10.64 -13.95 -6.42
N GLY A 256 10.49 -14.54 -7.62
CA GLY A 256 11.51 -14.53 -8.67
C GLY A 256 11.87 -13.13 -9.20
N PHE A 257 10.97 -12.15 -9.05
CA PHE A 257 11.24 -10.74 -9.30
C PHE A 257 11.71 -9.98 -8.05
N GLU A 258 11.91 -10.70 -6.94
CA GLU A 258 12.31 -10.20 -5.63
C GLU A 258 11.34 -9.15 -5.05
N MET A 259 10.06 -9.27 -5.36
CA MET A 259 9.01 -8.48 -4.73
C MET A 259 8.88 -8.83 -3.25
N HIS A 260 8.52 -7.85 -2.42
CA HIS A 260 8.04 -8.12 -1.07
C HIS A 260 6.59 -8.57 -1.15
N LEU A 261 6.32 -9.77 -0.65
CA LEU A 261 5.02 -10.41 -0.75
C LEU A 261 4.36 -10.47 0.62
N SER A 262 3.15 -9.93 0.67
CA SER A 262 2.25 -10.03 1.81
C SER A 262 0.96 -10.76 1.43
N LEU A 263 0.34 -11.42 2.41
CA LEU A 263 -0.92 -12.12 2.27
C LEU A 263 -1.90 -11.64 3.33
N ALA A 264 -3.05 -11.11 2.93
CA ALA A 264 -4.19 -10.93 3.81
C ALA A 264 -5.07 -12.18 3.76
N THR A 265 -5.40 -12.73 4.93
CA THR A 265 -6.17 -13.98 5.06
C THR A 265 -7.02 -13.95 6.34
N ASN A 266 -8.13 -14.69 6.34
CA ASN A 266 -8.89 -14.96 7.55
C ASN A 266 -8.20 -15.98 8.50
N GLY A 267 -7.09 -16.59 8.07
CA GLY A 267 -6.25 -17.48 8.88
C GLY A 267 -6.81 -18.89 9.12
N THR A 268 -8.07 -19.17 8.76
CA THR A 268 -8.79 -20.40 9.15
C THR A 268 -8.26 -21.69 8.51
N THR A 269 -7.44 -21.57 7.45
CA THR A 269 -6.81 -22.66 6.70
C THR A 269 -5.30 -22.76 6.96
N MET A 270 -4.76 -21.88 7.81
CA MET A 270 -3.33 -21.70 7.99
C MET A 270 -2.74 -22.74 8.93
N THR A 271 -2.47 -23.93 8.42
CA THR A 271 -1.76 -25.00 9.14
C THR A 271 -0.24 -24.72 9.17
N PRO A 272 0.54 -25.36 10.07
CA PRO A 272 2.00 -25.23 10.06
C PRO A 272 2.63 -25.59 8.71
N ARG A 273 2.11 -26.63 8.05
CA ARG A 273 2.54 -27.04 6.71
C ARG A 273 2.26 -25.96 5.66
N ARG A 274 1.08 -25.34 5.71
CA ARG A 274 0.70 -24.28 4.76
C ARG A 274 1.53 -23.02 4.98
N ALA A 275 1.77 -22.62 6.22
CA ALA A 275 2.64 -21.49 6.55
C ALA A 275 4.08 -21.72 6.03
N ALA A 276 4.63 -22.92 6.26
CA ALA A 276 5.93 -23.32 5.73
C ALA A 276 5.99 -23.29 4.19
N GLU A 277 4.98 -23.86 3.53
CA GLU A 277 4.88 -23.87 2.06
C GLU A 277 4.87 -22.45 1.47
N LEU A 278 4.09 -21.53 2.06
CA LEU A 278 3.99 -20.15 1.62
C LEU A 278 5.30 -19.37 1.85
N ARG A 279 5.95 -19.57 3.01
CA ARG A 279 7.27 -18.99 3.28
C ARG A 279 8.31 -19.48 2.26
N ASP A 280 8.35 -20.78 2.00
CA ASP A 280 9.29 -21.40 1.05
C ASP A 280 9.05 -20.93 -0.38
N ALA A 281 7.78 -20.62 -0.71
CA ALA A 281 7.43 -19.97 -1.97
C ALA A 281 7.95 -18.53 -2.09
N GLY A 282 8.27 -17.87 -0.99
CA GLY A 282 8.80 -16.50 -0.97
C GLY A 282 7.96 -15.49 -0.20
N LEU A 283 6.86 -15.91 0.44
CA LEU A 283 6.04 -15.04 1.29
C LEU A 283 6.84 -14.62 2.54
N ARG A 284 6.67 -13.36 2.98
CA ARG A 284 7.40 -12.84 4.15
C ARG A 284 6.51 -12.22 5.23
N TYR A 285 5.27 -11.87 4.88
CA TYR A 285 4.31 -11.32 5.83
C TYR A 285 2.92 -11.91 5.60
N VAL A 286 2.26 -12.30 6.68
CA VAL A 286 0.87 -12.74 6.67
C VAL A 286 0.10 -11.87 7.65
N GLU A 287 -0.97 -11.26 7.17
CA GLU A 287 -1.90 -10.48 7.96
C GLU A 287 -3.17 -11.30 8.17
N ILE A 288 -3.42 -11.70 9.42
CA ILE A 288 -4.62 -12.45 9.80
C ILE A 288 -5.66 -11.50 10.34
N SER A 289 -6.86 -11.62 9.80
CA SER A 289 -7.96 -10.76 10.23
C SER A 289 -8.62 -11.27 11.52
N LEU A 290 -8.58 -10.46 12.58
CA LEU A 290 -9.21 -10.71 13.89
C LEU A 290 -9.93 -9.45 14.38
N ASP A 291 -11.26 -9.49 14.46
CA ASP A 291 -12.06 -8.28 14.81
C ASP A 291 -12.54 -8.20 16.27
N SER A 292 -12.22 -9.19 17.10
CA SER A 292 -12.51 -9.20 18.53
C SER A 292 -11.66 -10.25 19.23
N VAL A 293 -11.29 -9.97 20.48
CA VAL A 293 -10.66 -10.95 21.38
C VAL A 293 -11.69 -11.94 21.93
N ASP A 294 -12.97 -11.56 21.90
CA ASP A 294 -14.11 -12.39 22.24
C ASP A 294 -14.48 -13.29 21.04
N PRO A 295 -14.48 -14.62 21.21
CA PRO A 295 -14.78 -15.55 20.12
C PRO A 295 -16.17 -15.35 19.51
N ASP A 296 -17.19 -15.11 20.33
CA ASP A 296 -18.57 -15.00 19.87
C ASP A 296 -18.77 -13.70 19.09
N ARG A 297 -18.17 -12.59 19.53
CA ARG A 297 -18.21 -11.31 18.79
C ARG A 297 -17.50 -11.40 17.46
N HIS A 298 -16.31 -12.00 17.43
CA HIS A 298 -15.56 -12.21 16.19
C HIS A 298 -16.35 -13.08 15.21
N ASP A 299 -16.86 -14.22 15.67
CA ASP A 299 -17.59 -15.17 14.84
C ASP A 299 -18.90 -14.57 14.32
N ALA A 300 -19.63 -13.83 15.16
CA ALA A 300 -20.84 -13.14 14.77
C ALA A 300 -20.59 -12.05 13.70
N PHE A 301 -19.42 -11.42 13.72
CA PHE A 301 -19.04 -10.41 12.73
C PHE A 301 -18.52 -11.04 11.42
N ARG A 302 -17.81 -12.18 11.53
CA ARG A 302 -17.28 -12.98 10.41
C ARG A 302 -18.31 -13.93 9.79
N GLY A 303 -19.46 -14.12 10.45
CA GLY A 303 -20.64 -14.80 9.93
C GLY A 303 -20.64 -16.32 10.07
N ILE A 304 -19.64 -16.92 10.73
CA ILE A 304 -19.55 -18.37 10.93
C ILE A 304 -18.96 -18.66 12.32
N ALA A 305 -19.61 -19.53 13.08
CA ALA A 305 -19.16 -19.97 14.40
C ALA A 305 -17.89 -20.84 14.35
N GLY A 306 -17.05 -20.72 15.38
CA GLY A 306 -15.78 -21.41 15.55
C GLY A 306 -14.62 -20.85 14.72
N MET A 307 -14.79 -19.72 14.02
CA MET A 307 -13.75 -19.17 13.14
C MET A 307 -12.67 -18.43 13.90
N TRP A 308 -12.99 -17.80 15.03
CA TRP A 308 -12.02 -17.17 15.92
C TRP A 308 -10.94 -18.15 16.34
N LYS A 309 -11.34 -19.36 16.80
CA LYS A 309 -10.39 -20.40 17.23
C LYS A 309 -9.46 -20.78 16.09
N ARG A 310 -9.98 -20.96 14.87
CA ARG A 310 -9.19 -21.32 13.69
C ARG A 310 -8.26 -20.20 13.25
N ALA A 311 -8.72 -18.94 13.31
CA ALA A 311 -7.91 -17.78 12.98
C ALA A 311 -6.76 -17.59 13.98
N VAL A 312 -7.03 -17.77 15.29
CA VAL A 312 -6.01 -17.72 16.36
C VAL A 312 -4.99 -18.86 16.24
N GLU A 313 -5.44 -20.09 15.98
CA GLU A 313 -4.54 -21.23 15.68
C GLU A 313 -3.69 -20.94 14.43
N GLY A 314 -4.31 -20.40 13.38
CA GLY A 314 -3.62 -19.96 12.18
C GLY A 314 -2.56 -18.89 12.46
N ALA A 315 -2.88 -17.92 13.31
CA ALA A 315 -1.96 -16.86 13.71
C ALA A 315 -0.75 -17.40 14.46
N ARG A 316 -0.97 -18.31 15.42
CA ARG A 316 0.11 -19.00 16.13
C ARG A 316 0.99 -19.81 15.19
N ASN A 317 0.41 -20.48 14.19
CA ASN A 317 1.18 -21.23 13.19
C ASN A 317 2.07 -20.32 12.34
N VAL A 318 1.57 -19.13 11.96
CA VAL A 318 2.37 -18.12 11.25
C VAL A 318 3.50 -17.60 12.14
N ALA A 319 3.19 -17.18 13.37
CA ALA A 319 4.18 -16.64 14.30
C ALA A 319 5.27 -17.68 14.65
N GLY A 320 4.91 -18.95 14.74
CA GLY A 320 5.85 -20.06 14.96
C GLY A 320 6.66 -20.46 13.72
N THR A 321 6.40 -19.87 12.54
CA THR A 321 7.11 -20.18 11.30
C THR A 321 8.27 -19.21 11.09
N GLU A 322 9.50 -19.68 11.34
CA GLU A 322 10.71 -18.86 11.13
C GLU A 322 10.77 -18.28 9.71
N GLY A 323 11.08 -16.99 9.60
CA GLY A 323 11.17 -16.26 8.32
C GLY A 323 9.83 -15.73 7.80
N LEU A 324 8.73 -15.94 8.54
CA LEU A 324 7.41 -15.38 8.25
C LEU A 324 6.99 -14.45 9.39
N ARG A 325 6.57 -13.23 9.06
CA ARG A 325 6.08 -12.26 10.04
C ARG A 325 4.57 -12.31 10.13
N LEU A 326 4.03 -12.29 11.35
CA LEU A 326 2.61 -12.19 11.61
C LEU A 326 2.21 -10.71 11.77
N GLY A 327 1.13 -10.33 11.10
CA GLY A 327 0.34 -9.15 11.41
C GLY A 327 -1.07 -9.53 11.80
N VAL A 328 -1.70 -8.71 12.65
CA VAL A 328 -3.12 -8.84 12.99
C VAL A 328 -3.85 -7.61 12.46
N ALA A 329 -4.92 -7.84 11.69
CA ALA A 329 -5.77 -6.79 11.15
C ALA A 329 -7.14 -6.81 11.80
N MET A 330 -7.58 -5.67 12.32
CA MET A 330 -8.90 -5.47 12.90
C MET A 330 -9.66 -4.43 12.09
N CYS A 331 -10.87 -4.77 11.62
CA CYS A 331 -11.80 -3.76 11.13
C CYS A 331 -12.45 -3.06 12.33
N VAL A 332 -12.03 -1.83 12.58
CA VAL A 332 -12.54 -1.03 13.69
C VAL A 332 -13.83 -0.33 13.27
N HIS A 333 -14.86 -0.50 14.10
CA HIS A 333 -16.16 0.14 13.96
C HIS A 333 -16.68 0.57 15.34
N GLN A 334 -17.78 1.31 15.37
CA GLN A 334 -18.35 1.86 16.62
C GLN A 334 -18.65 0.79 17.68
N GLY A 335 -18.94 -0.44 17.26
CA GLY A 335 -19.30 -1.55 18.14
C GLY A 335 -18.11 -2.33 18.73
N ASN A 336 -16.87 -2.12 18.27
CA ASN A 336 -15.69 -2.83 18.78
C ASN A 336 -14.52 -1.89 19.11
N PHE A 337 -14.69 -0.57 19.01
CA PHE A 337 -13.63 0.40 19.28
C PHE A 337 -13.04 0.29 20.70
N HIS A 338 -13.86 -0.07 21.69
CA HIS A 338 -13.40 -0.26 23.07
C HIS A 338 -12.41 -1.43 23.22
N GLU A 339 -12.39 -2.37 22.27
CA GLU A 339 -11.52 -3.55 22.31
C GLU A 339 -10.12 -3.31 21.72
N VAL A 340 -9.89 -2.20 20.99
CA VAL A 340 -8.63 -2.00 20.24
C VAL A 340 -7.38 -2.13 21.13
N ARG A 341 -7.40 -1.56 22.34
CA ARG A 341 -6.27 -1.66 23.27
C ARG A 341 -6.00 -3.08 23.72
N GLU A 342 -7.07 -3.85 23.94
CA GLU A 342 -6.97 -5.25 24.36
C GLU A 342 -6.51 -6.12 23.19
N MET A 343 -7.02 -5.87 21.99
CA MET A 343 -6.59 -6.55 20.77
C MET A 343 -5.12 -6.32 20.46
N ILE A 344 -4.58 -5.10 20.66
CA ILE A 344 -3.15 -4.82 20.49
C ILE A 344 -2.31 -5.70 21.43
N ARG A 345 -2.68 -5.75 22.72
CA ARG A 345 -1.98 -6.61 23.70
C ARG A 345 -2.08 -8.08 23.32
N PHE A 346 -3.28 -8.55 22.97
CA PHE A 346 -3.49 -9.93 22.54
C PHE A 346 -2.65 -10.28 21.30
N ALA A 347 -2.59 -9.37 20.31
CA ALA A 347 -1.78 -9.56 19.12
C ALA A 347 -0.28 -9.64 19.46
N GLU A 348 0.24 -8.74 20.28
CA GLU A 348 1.66 -8.69 20.64
C GLU A 348 2.07 -9.81 21.60
N GLU A 349 1.38 -9.93 22.73
CA GLU A 349 1.76 -10.77 23.87
C GLU A 349 1.35 -12.24 23.67
N ASP A 350 0.13 -12.51 23.20
CA ASP A 350 -0.41 -13.87 23.08
C ASP A 350 -0.16 -14.52 21.72
N LEU A 351 -0.15 -13.72 20.64
CA LEU A 351 0.03 -14.23 19.27
C LEU A 351 1.45 -14.01 18.73
N GLY A 352 2.25 -13.14 19.33
CA GLY A 352 3.58 -12.80 18.83
C GLY A 352 3.56 -12.02 17.52
N ALA A 353 2.51 -11.24 17.26
CA ALA A 353 2.39 -10.42 16.07
C ALA A 353 3.45 -9.31 16.04
N ASN A 354 4.04 -9.10 14.88
CA ASN A 354 5.02 -8.03 14.67
C ASN A 354 4.38 -6.71 14.23
N CYS A 355 3.08 -6.72 13.93
CA CYS A 355 2.32 -5.58 13.47
C CYS A 355 0.86 -5.75 13.86
N PHE A 356 0.25 -4.67 14.34
CA PHE A 356 -1.20 -4.54 14.45
C PHE A 356 -1.66 -3.45 13.48
N ALA A 357 -2.59 -3.80 12.60
CA ALA A 357 -3.18 -2.89 11.63
C ALA A 357 -4.67 -2.68 11.99
N HIS A 358 -5.09 -1.43 12.05
CA HIS A 358 -6.51 -1.10 12.13
C HIS A 358 -7.00 -0.64 10.75
N PHE A 359 -8.14 -1.17 10.32
CA PHE A 359 -8.83 -0.73 9.11
C PHE A 359 -10.13 -0.04 9.48
N ASN A 360 -10.45 1.04 8.76
CA ASN A 360 -11.74 1.68 8.89
C ASN A 360 -12.82 0.77 8.30
N PHE A 361 -14.00 0.76 8.93
CA PHE A 361 -15.18 0.20 8.28
C PHE A 361 -15.52 1.00 7.01
N ILE A 362 -15.61 0.30 5.88
CA ILE A 362 -15.99 0.89 4.60
C ILE A 362 -17.40 0.37 4.25
N PRO A 363 -18.42 1.24 4.18
CA PRO A 363 -19.81 0.84 3.93
C PRO A 363 -20.03 0.53 2.44
N VAL A 364 -19.45 -0.57 1.96
CA VAL A 364 -19.63 -1.09 0.59
C VAL A 364 -19.81 -2.62 0.64
N GLY A 365 -20.33 -3.20 -0.44
CA GLY A 365 -20.60 -4.64 -0.49
C GLY A 365 -21.61 -5.04 0.60
N ARG A 366 -21.24 -6.02 1.45
CA ARG A 366 -22.09 -6.39 2.60
C ARG A 366 -22.13 -5.35 3.70
N GLY A 367 -21.16 -4.44 3.77
CA GLY A 367 -21.15 -3.38 4.78
C GLY A 367 -22.31 -2.37 4.64
N LEU A 368 -23.11 -2.48 3.58
CA LEU A 368 -24.35 -1.71 3.39
C LEU A 368 -25.62 -2.42 3.90
N LYS A 369 -25.54 -3.74 4.15
CA LYS A 369 -26.65 -4.59 4.58
C LYS A 369 -26.67 -4.67 6.10
#